data_AF-A0A2G6NJ03-F1
#
_entry.id   AF-A0A2G6NJ03-F1
#
_cell.length_a   1.000
_cell.length_b   1.000
_cell.length_c   1.000
_cell.angle_alpha   90.00
_cell.angle_beta   90.00
_cell.angle_gamma   90.00
#
_symmetry.space_group_name_H-M   'P 1'
#
loop_
_entity.id
_entity.type
_entity.pdbx_description
1 polymer ?
#
loop_
_entity_poly.entity_id
_entity_poly.type
_entity_poly.pdbx_seq_one_letter_code
_entity_poly.pdbx_strand_id
1 'polypeptide(L)'
;MQQLSLTTAMTKELEAIYAALQSEYERLATALQFTCEGCPDNCCDSYFLHHTYIEWAYFWQGIETLAENERAQLIQRARIYQKEAAMAQARGERPQLMCPVNVDGLCLLYRHRLLVCRTHGVPAMLRWPDGRRAHFPGCFRCQDIVQQRADLPIRPVDRSQMLQRLACLENAFLENQRPLYPKLRHTIAEMILKGPPSMLRG
;
A
#
# COMPACT_ATOMS: atom_id res chain seq x y z
N MET A 1 -13.84 10.38 -20.83
CA MET A 1 -13.30 9.49 -19.77
C MET A 1 -14.17 9.66 -18.54
N GLN A 2 -14.69 8.56 -17.97
CA GLN A 2 -15.46 8.61 -16.73
C GLN A 2 -14.52 8.29 -15.57
N GLN A 3 -14.48 9.19 -14.59
CA GLN A 3 -13.75 8.97 -13.34
C GLN A 3 -14.41 7.85 -12.55
N LEU A 4 -13.60 6.92 -12.03
CA LEU A 4 -14.07 5.90 -11.10
C LEU A 4 -14.08 6.51 -9.70
N SER A 5 -15.25 6.56 -9.07
CA SER A 5 -15.44 7.16 -7.75
C SER A 5 -15.98 6.13 -6.77
N LEU A 6 -15.45 6.10 -5.54
CA LEU A 6 -16.02 5.24 -4.50
C LEU A 6 -17.38 5.77 -4.04
N THR A 7 -18.31 4.85 -3.80
CA THR A 7 -19.50 5.16 -3.00
C THR A 7 -19.16 5.21 -1.52
N THR A 8 -19.98 5.88 -0.71
CA THR A 8 -19.81 5.91 0.76
C THR A 8 -19.75 4.50 1.36
N ALA A 9 -20.52 3.55 0.81
CA ALA A 9 -20.51 2.16 1.26
C ALA A 9 -19.17 1.48 0.96
N MET A 10 -18.62 1.68 -0.26
CA MET A 10 -17.30 1.14 -0.64
C MET A 10 -16.17 1.74 0.19
N THR A 11 -16.20 3.05 0.44
CA THR A 11 -15.23 3.73 1.31
C THR A 11 -15.24 3.11 2.71
N LYS A 12 -16.42 2.94 3.32
CA LYS A 12 -16.55 2.33 4.65
C LYS A 12 -16.05 0.88 4.69
N GLU A 13 -16.33 0.08 3.67
CA GLU A 13 -15.84 -1.30 3.62
C GLU A 13 -14.31 -1.35 3.48
N LEU A 14 -13.73 -0.48 2.64
CA LEU A 14 -12.26 -0.38 2.51
C LEU A 14 -11.60 0.05 3.82
N GLU A 15 -12.16 1.04 4.51
CA GLU A 15 -11.70 1.47 5.83
C GLU A 15 -11.80 0.35 6.87
N ALA A 16 -12.87 -0.44 6.85
CA ALA A 16 -13.03 -1.60 7.72
C ALA A 16 -11.97 -2.69 7.45
N ILE A 17 -11.65 -2.94 6.17
CA ILE A 17 -10.56 -3.85 5.78
C ILE A 17 -9.22 -3.34 6.32
N TYR A 18 -8.95 -2.04 6.15
CA TYR A 18 -7.71 -1.41 6.62
C TYR A 18 -7.59 -1.41 8.14
N ALA A 19 -8.67 -1.13 8.87
CA ALA A 19 -8.70 -1.16 10.33
C ALA A 19 -8.47 -2.58 10.86
N ALA A 20 -9.08 -3.60 10.25
CA ALA A 20 -8.87 -5.00 10.63
C ALA A 20 -7.41 -5.44 10.45
N LEU A 21 -6.80 -5.11 9.31
CA LEU A 21 -5.37 -5.39 9.08
C LEU A 21 -4.45 -4.63 10.04
N GLN A 22 -4.79 -3.37 10.31
CA GLN A 22 -4.03 -2.54 11.25
C GLN A 22 -4.05 -3.14 12.67
N SER A 23 -5.21 -3.60 13.12
CA SER A 23 -5.36 -4.24 14.43
C SER A 23 -4.51 -5.51 14.56
N GLU A 24 -4.51 -6.37 13.53
CA GLU A 24 -3.65 -7.57 13.53
C GLU A 24 -2.16 -7.21 13.51
N TYR A 25 -1.78 -6.17 12.77
CA TYR A 25 -0.43 -5.64 12.77
C TYR A 25 -0.03 -5.16 14.17
N GLU A 26 -0.85 -4.31 14.79
CA GLU A 26 -0.58 -3.73 16.11
C GLU A 26 -0.51 -4.80 17.21
N ARG A 27 -1.39 -5.81 17.15
CA ARG A 27 -1.35 -6.97 18.03
C ARG A 27 0.03 -7.66 17.98
N LEU A 28 0.53 -7.92 16.77
CA LEU A 28 1.82 -8.59 16.60
C LEU A 28 3.00 -7.68 16.94
N ALA A 29 2.98 -6.43 16.47
CA ALA A 29 4.03 -5.46 16.77
C ALA A 29 4.18 -5.24 18.29
N THR A 30 3.06 -5.12 19.02
CA THR A 30 3.05 -4.99 20.48
C THR A 30 3.63 -6.23 21.16
N ALA A 31 3.21 -7.43 20.74
CA ALA A 31 3.73 -8.68 21.30
C ALA A 31 5.25 -8.84 21.08
N LEU A 32 5.77 -8.31 19.98
CA LEU A 32 7.20 -8.31 19.65
C LEU A 32 7.96 -7.11 20.23
N GLN A 33 7.28 -6.14 20.86
CA GLN A 33 7.85 -4.83 21.22
C GLN A 33 8.54 -4.16 20.01
N PHE A 34 7.98 -4.35 18.83
CA PHE A 34 8.52 -3.87 17.56
C PHE A 34 8.08 -2.43 17.29
N THR A 35 9.05 -1.57 16.96
CA THR A 35 8.83 -0.19 16.51
C THR A 35 9.72 0.14 15.33
N CYS A 36 9.24 1.04 14.45
CA CYS A 36 10.04 1.62 13.38
C CYS A 36 10.91 2.80 13.86
N GLU A 37 10.76 3.25 15.11
CA GLU A 37 11.54 4.36 15.67
C GLU A 37 13.03 4.02 15.74
N GLY A 38 13.87 4.94 15.26
CA GLY A 38 15.32 4.74 15.17
C GLY A 38 15.75 3.69 14.13
N CYS A 39 14.87 3.29 13.21
CA CYS A 39 15.25 2.37 12.13
C CYS A 39 16.19 3.08 11.14
N PRO A 40 17.36 2.50 10.80
CA PRO A 40 18.30 3.10 9.85
C PRO A 40 17.80 3.04 8.39
N ASP A 41 16.72 2.29 8.15
CA ASP A 41 16.10 2.05 6.86
C ASP A 41 14.62 2.46 6.93
N ASN A 42 14.11 3.12 5.89
CA ASN A 42 12.73 3.57 5.84
C ASN A 42 11.98 2.76 4.80
N CYS A 43 11.00 1.96 5.23
CA CYS A 43 10.18 1.14 4.32
C CYS A 43 9.46 1.96 3.23
N CYS A 44 9.41 3.30 3.35
CA CYS A 44 8.90 4.21 2.32
C CYS A 44 9.87 4.43 1.14
N ASP A 45 11.13 4.02 1.20
CA ASP A 45 12.05 4.07 0.06
C ASP A 45 11.99 2.82 -0.85
N SER A 46 11.23 1.82 -0.40
CA SER A 46 11.02 0.56 -1.11
C SER A 46 10.19 0.80 -2.37
N TYR A 47 10.70 0.32 -3.51
CA TYR A 47 9.97 0.36 -4.77
C TYR A 47 8.79 -0.62 -4.77
N PHE A 48 7.61 -0.12 -4.40
CA PHE A 48 6.34 -0.85 -4.43
C PHE A 48 5.50 -0.54 -5.66
N LEU A 49 4.89 -1.59 -6.19
CA LEU A 49 3.90 -1.51 -7.24
C LEU A 49 2.54 -1.91 -6.65
N HIS A 50 1.53 -1.14 -6.98
CA HIS A 50 0.15 -1.33 -6.57
C HIS A 50 -0.64 -1.81 -7.78
N HIS A 51 -1.76 -2.50 -7.50
CA HIS A 51 -2.44 -3.33 -8.51
C HIS A 51 -3.97 -3.24 -8.48
N THR A 52 -4.50 -2.34 -7.67
CA THR A 52 -5.92 -2.20 -7.31
C THR A 52 -6.40 -0.79 -7.64
N TYR A 53 -7.47 -0.69 -8.42
CA TYR A 53 -8.08 0.59 -8.79
C TYR A 53 -8.83 1.21 -7.61
N ILE A 54 -9.45 0.40 -6.75
CA ILE A 54 -10.18 0.93 -5.60
C ILE A 54 -9.23 1.60 -4.59
N GLU A 55 -8.04 1.02 -4.37
CA GLU A 55 -7.04 1.64 -3.51
C GLU A 55 -6.45 2.91 -4.15
N TRP A 56 -6.30 2.95 -5.48
CA TRP A 56 -5.93 4.18 -6.19
C TRP A 56 -7.00 5.26 -6.03
N ALA A 57 -8.27 4.91 -6.18
CA ALA A 57 -9.38 5.85 -6.02
C ALA A 57 -9.44 6.40 -4.58
N TYR A 58 -9.28 5.53 -3.57
CA TYR A 58 -9.30 5.94 -2.17
C TYR A 58 -8.08 6.77 -1.78
N PHE A 59 -6.91 6.42 -2.32
CA PHE A 59 -5.70 7.23 -2.20
C PHE A 59 -5.91 8.65 -2.74
N TRP A 60 -6.58 8.77 -3.89
CA TRP A 60 -6.86 10.06 -4.49
C TRP A 60 -7.87 10.90 -3.69
N GLN A 61 -8.87 10.26 -3.03
CA GLN A 61 -9.73 10.96 -2.06
C GLN A 61 -8.90 11.64 -0.97
N GLY A 62 -7.83 10.99 -0.49
CA GLY A 62 -6.90 11.61 0.45
C GLY A 62 -6.18 12.83 -0.12
N ILE A 63 -5.73 12.76 -1.37
CA ILE A 63 -5.07 13.89 -2.07
C ILE A 63 -6.03 15.06 -2.26
N GLU A 64 -7.32 14.82 -2.40
CA GLU A 64 -8.37 15.85 -2.49
C GLU A 64 -8.61 16.59 -1.17
N THR A 65 -8.17 16.03 -0.03
CA THR A 65 -8.24 16.72 1.27
C THR A 65 -7.06 17.65 1.56
N LEU A 66 -6.01 17.61 0.75
CA LEU A 66 -4.81 18.43 0.94
C LEU A 66 -5.03 19.88 0.50
N ALA A 67 -4.34 20.81 1.14
CA ALA A 67 -4.31 22.19 0.67
C ALA A 67 -3.59 22.31 -0.70
N GLU A 68 -3.90 23.35 -1.47
CA GLU A 68 -3.36 23.53 -2.82
C GLU A 68 -1.82 23.55 -2.84
N ASN A 69 -1.20 24.19 -1.85
CA ASN A 69 0.26 24.21 -1.71
C ASN A 69 0.84 22.81 -1.43
N GLU A 70 0.23 22.02 -0.56
CA GLU A 70 0.64 20.65 -0.23
C GLU A 70 0.48 19.73 -1.44
N ARG A 71 -0.63 19.87 -2.18
CA ARG A 71 -0.87 19.15 -3.44
C ARG A 71 0.17 19.51 -4.51
N ALA A 72 0.51 20.78 -4.67
CA ALA A 72 1.55 21.22 -5.61
C ALA A 72 2.92 20.63 -5.25
N GLN A 73 3.29 20.65 -3.97
CA GLN A 73 4.53 20.02 -3.50
C GLN A 73 4.52 18.50 -3.69
N LEU A 74 3.39 17.84 -3.43
CA LEU A 74 3.22 16.41 -3.64
C LEU A 74 3.44 16.03 -5.11
N ILE A 75 2.85 16.78 -6.04
CA ILE A 75 3.03 16.58 -7.48
C ILE A 75 4.49 16.78 -7.86
N GLN A 76 5.16 17.80 -7.32
CA GLN A 76 6.58 18.04 -7.60
C GLN A 76 7.46 16.88 -7.12
N ARG A 77 7.24 16.37 -5.90
CA ARG A 77 7.94 15.18 -5.39
C ARG A 77 7.68 13.95 -6.26
N ALA A 78 6.45 13.75 -6.72
CA ALA A 78 6.10 12.64 -7.61
C ALA A 78 6.82 12.72 -8.97
N ARG A 79 6.97 13.93 -9.55
CA ARG A 79 7.74 14.14 -10.80
C ARG A 79 9.21 13.80 -10.62
N ILE A 80 9.82 14.25 -9.52
CA ILE A 80 11.22 13.94 -9.20
C ILE A 80 11.40 12.43 -9.05
N TYR A 81 10.55 11.78 -8.24
CA TYR A 81 10.55 10.34 -8.05
C TYR A 81 10.47 9.59 -9.39
N GLN A 82 9.54 9.96 -10.28
CA GLN A 82 9.36 9.27 -11.56
C GLN A 82 10.61 9.39 -12.45
N LYS A 83 11.22 10.57 -12.51
CA LYS A 83 12.45 10.81 -13.27
C LYS A 83 13.61 9.97 -12.73
N GLU A 84 13.83 9.99 -11.42
CA GLU A 84 14.92 9.25 -10.78
C GLU A 84 14.71 7.73 -10.85
N ALA A 85 13.46 7.27 -10.69
CA ALA A 85 13.11 5.86 -10.82
C ALA A 85 13.39 5.37 -12.24
N ALA A 86 13.01 6.14 -13.26
CA ALA A 86 13.30 5.81 -14.66
C ALA A 86 14.81 5.74 -14.92
N MET A 87 15.61 6.66 -14.34
CA MET A 87 17.07 6.63 -14.47
C MET A 87 17.70 5.39 -13.81
N ALA A 88 17.25 5.01 -12.61
CA ALA A 88 17.72 3.80 -11.94
C ALA A 88 17.35 2.54 -12.74
N GLN A 89 16.10 2.45 -13.21
CA GLN A 89 15.65 1.33 -14.04
C GLN A 89 16.41 1.23 -15.36
N ALA A 90 16.76 2.35 -16.00
CA ALA A 90 17.57 2.36 -17.22
C ALA A 90 18.99 1.82 -16.99
N ARG A 91 19.51 1.90 -15.75
CA ARG A 91 20.77 1.27 -15.34
C ARG A 91 20.61 -0.20 -14.90
N GLY A 92 19.40 -0.75 -14.93
CA GLY A 92 19.10 -2.09 -14.42
C GLY A 92 19.04 -2.17 -12.89
N GLU A 93 19.01 -1.03 -12.21
CA GLU A 93 18.94 -0.94 -10.75
C GLU A 93 17.49 -0.90 -10.28
N ARG A 94 17.22 -1.46 -9.10
CA ARG A 94 15.94 -1.25 -8.42
C ARG A 94 15.97 0.16 -7.79
N PRO A 95 14.99 1.04 -8.08
CA PRO A 95 14.95 2.35 -7.44
C PRO A 95 14.86 2.23 -5.91
N GLN A 96 15.65 3.04 -5.21
CA GLN A 96 15.59 3.24 -3.76
C GLN A 96 15.37 4.73 -3.53
N LEU A 97 14.10 5.14 -3.52
CA LEU A 97 13.69 6.53 -3.55
C LEU A 97 12.55 6.74 -2.57
N MET A 98 12.62 7.81 -1.78
CA MET A 98 11.60 8.10 -0.79
C MET A 98 10.24 8.34 -1.46
N CYS A 99 9.21 7.67 -0.93
CA CYS A 99 7.84 7.84 -1.39
C CYS A 99 7.43 9.33 -1.42
N PRO A 100 6.78 9.82 -2.50
CA PRO A 100 6.46 11.25 -2.62
C PRO A 100 5.46 11.77 -1.59
N VAL A 101 4.71 10.89 -0.92
CA VAL A 101 3.82 11.25 0.19
C VAL A 101 4.51 11.23 1.56
N ASN A 102 5.79 10.85 1.63
CA ASN A 102 6.56 10.93 2.86
C ASN A 102 7.07 12.36 3.07
N VAL A 103 6.81 12.91 4.26
CA VAL A 103 7.31 14.21 4.73
C VAL A 103 7.86 13.98 6.13
N ASP A 104 9.16 14.24 6.31
CA ASP A 104 9.87 14.08 7.59
C ASP A 104 9.68 12.70 8.24
N GLY A 105 9.68 11.64 7.41
CA GLY A 105 9.52 10.26 7.86
C GLY A 105 8.06 9.80 8.00
N LEU A 106 7.09 10.72 7.91
CA LEU A 106 5.66 10.43 8.07
C LEU A 106 4.91 10.47 6.74
N CYS A 107 3.93 9.57 6.58
CA CYS A 107 3.06 9.61 5.42
C CYS A 107 2.00 10.70 5.58
N LEU A 108 2.02 11.71 4.71
CA LEU A 108 1.04 12.79 4.63
C LEU A 108 -0.40 12.25 4.49
N LEU A 109 -0.55 11.09 3.85
CA LEU A 109 -1.83 10.43 3.59
C LEU A 109 -2.00 9.16 4.44
N TYR A 110 -1.60 9.19 5.71
CA TYR A 110 -1.60 8.00 6.57
C TYR A 110 -2.95 7.26 6.64
N ARG A 111 -4.07 8.00 6.67
CA ARG A 111 -5.42 7.41 6.63
C ARG A 111 -5.74 6.74 5.30
N HIS A 112 -5.23 7.28 4.20
CA HIS A 112 -5.46 6.79 2.84
C HIS A 112 -4.32 5.92 2.29
N ARG A 113 -3.38 5.49 3.15
CA ARG A 113 -2.25 4.62 2.75
C ARG A 113 -2.77 3.25 2.32
N LEU A 114 -2.22 2.74 1.22
CA LEU A 114 -2.62 1.48 0.60
C LEU A 114 -2.19 0.28 1.45
N LEU A 115 -2.83 -0.87 1.23
CA LEU A 115 -2.70 -2.08 2.05
C LEU A 115 -1.25 -2.57 2.20
N VAL A 116 -0.48 -2.55 1.11
CA VAL A 116 0.92 -3.01 1.15
C VAL A 116 1.76 -2.20 2.13
N CYS A 117 1.53 -0.88 2.20
CA CYS A 117 2.21 0.03 3.13
C CYS A 117 1.73 -0.14 4.58
N ARG A 118 0.54 -0.70 4.80
CA ARG A 118 -0.03 -0.96 6.15
C ARG A 118 0.51 -2.23 6.79
N THR A 119 0.83 -3.21 5.95
CA THR A 119 1.10 -4.59 6.38
C THR A 119 2.58 -4.96 6.31
N HIS A 120 3.42 -4.02 5.86
CA HIS A 120 4.87 -4.18 5.83
C HIS A 120 5.47 -4.04 7.24
N GLY A 121 6.54 -4.78 7.53
CA GLY A 121 7.31 -4.66 8.77
C GLY A 121 7.25 -5.91 9.65
N VAL A 122 6.08 -6.53 9.82
CA VAL A 122 5.91 -7.72 10.68
C VAL A 122 5.68 -9.00 9.88
N PRO A 123 5.93 -10.19 10.47
CA PRO A 123 5.60 -11.46 9.84
C PRO A 123 4.14 -11.58 9.43
N ALA A 124 3.91 -12.12 8.26
CA ALA A 124 2.57 -12.32 7.74
C ALA A 124 2.45 -13.58 6.90
N MET A 125 1.21 -13.96 6.66
CA MET A 125 0.88 -15.07 5.79
C MET A 125 -0.34 -14.79 4.91
N LEU A 126 -0.43 -15.53 3.82
CA LEU A 126 -1.56 -15.51 2.89
C LEU A 126 -1.88 -16.93 2.46
N ARG A 127 -3.16 -17.30 2.51
CA ARG A 127 -3.73 -18.52 1.94
C ARG A 127 -4.38 -18.16 0.61
N TRP A 128 -3.89 -18.80 -0.45
CA TRP A 128 -4.47 -18.70 -1.77
C TRP A 128 -5.75 -19.56 -1.87
N PRO A 129 -6.65 -19.26 -2.81
CA PRO A 129 -7.86 -20.07 -3.01
C PRO A 129 -7.59 -21.54 -3.33
N ASP A 130 -6.44 -21.85 -3.93
CA ASP A 130 -5.98 -23.22 -4.21
C ASP A 130 -5.35 -23.93 -3.00
N GLY A 131 -5.38 -23.32 -1.82
CA GLY A 131 -4.83 -23.87 -0.58
C GLY A 131 -3.33 -23.62 -0.36
N ARG A 132 -2.60 -23.09 -1.35
CA ARG A 132 -1.19 -22.72 -1.16
C ARG A 132 -1.06 -21.64 -0.09
N ARG A 133 0.08 -21.63 0.60
CA ARG A 133 0.42 -20.63 1.61
C ARG A 133 1.66 -19.86 1.20
N ALA A 134 1.61 -18.55 1.32
CA ALA A 134 2.78 -17.68 1.25
C ALA A 134 3.08 -17.15 2.66
N HIS A 135 4.36 -17.14 3.00
CA HIS A 135 4.86 -16.60 4.25
C HIS A 135 5.79 -15.42 3.95
N PHE A 136 5.65 -14.36 4.75
CA PHE A 136 6.43 -13.15 4.65
C PHE A 136 7.12 -12.93 5.99
N PRO A 137 8.46 -12.85 6.05
CA PRO A 137 9.19 -12.82 7.32
C PRO A 137 9.13 -11.47 8.05
N GLY A 138 8.61 -10.41 7.42
CA GLY A 138 8.69 -9.04 7.93
C GLY A 138 9.96 -8.31 7.46
N CYS A 139 10.19 -7.10 7.95
CA CYS A 139 11.44 -6.36 7.63
C CYS A 139 12.63 -6.96 8.41
N PHE A 140 13.86 -6.62 8.00
CA PHE A 140 15.09 -7.15 8.63
C PHE A 140 15.08 -6.97 10.15
N ARG A 141 14.71 -5.78 10.64
CA ARG A 141 14.65 -5.49 12.08
C ARG A 141 13.68 -6.41 12.82
N CYS A 142 12.52 -6.68 12.23
CA CYS A 142 11.57 -7.59 12.84
C CYS A 142 12.07 -9.03 12.82
N GLN A 143 12.81 -9.43 11.77
CA GLN A 143 13.44 -10.75 11.70
C GLN A 143 14.49 -10.93 12.81
N ASP A 144 15.31 -9.91 13.08
CA ASP A 144 16.30 -9.95 14.17
C ASP A 144 15.61 -10.15 15.53
N ILE A 145 14.52 -9.41 15.79
CA ILE A 145 13.71 -9.56 17.02
C ILE A 145 13.11 -10.95 17.12
N VAL A 146 12.51 -11.45 16.03
CA VAL A 146 11.94 -12.81 15.96
C VAL A 146 13.01 -13.86 16.27
N GLN A 147 14.22 -13.70 15.74
CA GLN A 147 15.33 -14.63 15.96
C GLN A 147 15.81 -14.61 17.42
N GLN A 148 15.85 -13.44 18.06
CA GLN A 148 16.21 -13.28 19.47
C GLN A 148 15.12 -13.79 20.43
N ARG A 149 13.90 -13.99 19.94
CA ARG A 149 12.71 -14.41 20.71
C ARG A 149 12.15 -15.74 20.20
N ALA A 150 13.04 -16.69 19.89
CA ALA A 150 12.68 -17.99 19.35
C ALA A 150 11.80 -18.84 20.28
N ASP A 151 11.74 -18.49 21.57
CA ASP A 151 10.90 -19.08 22.60
C ASP A 151 9.43 -18.65 22.51
N LEU A 152 9.12 -17.55 21.81
CA LEU A 152 7.76 -17.07 21.66
C LEU A 152 7.03 -17.73 20.48
N PRO A 153 5.79 -18.22 20.66
CA PRO A 153 4.96 -18.67 19.54
C PRO A 153 4.47 -17.46 18.73
N ILE A 154 5.21 -17.10 17.68
CA ILE A 154 4.88 -15.97 16.83
C ILE A 154 3.77 -16.36 15.85
N ARG A 155 2.57 -15.80 16.06
CA ARG A 155 1.47 -15.92 15.11
C ARG A 155 1.55 -14.81 14.06
N PRO A 156 1.90 -15.10 12.79
CA PRO A 156 1.96 -14.10 11.74
C PRO A 156 0.59 -13.49 11.47
N VAL A 157 0.58 -12.27 10.95
CA VAL A 157 -0.65 -11.61 10.48
C VAL A 157 -1.23 -12.42 9.31
N ASP A 158 -2.40 -13.03 9.50
CA ASP A 158 -3.10 -13.71 8.41
C ASP A 158 -3.86 -12.68 7.57
N ARG A 159 -3.37 -12.42 6.36
CA ARG A 159 -3.95 -11.42 5.45
C ARG A 159 -5.09 -11.97 4.59
N SER A 160 -5.38 -13.28 4.67
CA SER A 160 -6.19 -13.99 3.68
C SER A 160 -7.62 -13.44 3.58
N GLN A 161 -8.32 -13.32 4.71
CA GLN A 161 -9.70 -12.85 4.73
C GLN A 161 -9.82 -11.40 4.25
N MET A 162 -8.88 -10.54 4.65
CA MET A 162 -8.89 -9.12 4.28
C MET A 162 -8.54 -8.91 2.81
N LEU A 163 -7.59 -9.67 2.26
CA LEU A 163 -7.28 -9.63 0.82
C LEU A 163 -8.39 -10.23 -0.04
N GLN A 164 -9.11 -11.24 0.45
CA GLN A 164 -10.32 -11.74 -0.21
C GLN A 164 -11.43 -10.69 -0.25
N ARG A 165 -11.69 -10.02 0.89
CA ARG A 165 -12.64 -8.90 0.95
C ARG A 165 -12.26 -7.77 0.00
N LEU A 166 -10.98 -7.39 -0.02
CA LEU A 166 -10.48 -6.37 -0.95
C LEU A 166 -10.66 -6.79 -2.41
N ALA A 167 -10.41 -8.05 -2.76
CA ALA A 167 -10.60 -8.56 -4.11
C ALA A 167 -12.09 -8.54 -4.53
N CYS A 168 -13.00 -8.92 -3.63
CA CYS A 168 -14.44 -8.79 -3.89
C CYS A 168 -14.86 -7.33 -4.07
N LEU A 169 -14.34 -6.44 -3.23
CA LEU A 169 -14.65 -5.01 -3.28
C LEU A 169 -14.09 -4.36 -4.56
N GLU A 170 -12.87 -4.72 -4.99
CA GLU A 170 -12.28 -4.32 -6.27
C GLU A 170 -13.15 -4.78 -7.46
N ASN A 171 -13.63 -6.04 -7.45
CA ASN A 171 -14.51 -6.52 -8.52
C ASN A 171 -15.84 -5.76 -8.55
N ALA A 172 -16.44 -5.49 -7.38
CA ALA A 172 -17.66 -4.70 -7.29
C ALA A 172 -17.44 -3.25 -7.77
N PHE A 173 -16.31 -2.63 -7.41
CA PHE A 173 -15.91 -1.30 -7.85
C PHE A 173 -15.76 -1.20 -9.38
N LEU A 174 -15.32 -2.29 -10.01
CA LEU A 174 -15.16 -2.39 -11.46
C LEU A 174 -16.39 -3.00 -12.14
N GLU A 175 -17.55 -3.00 -11.49
CA GLU A 175 -18.83 -3.51 -12.01
C GLU A 175 -18.75 -4.98 -12.50
N ASN A 176 -17.88 -5.79 -11.88
CA ASN A 176 -17.54 -7.16 -12.29
C ASN A 176 -16.97 -7.27 -13.72
N GLN A 177 -16.48 -6.17 -14.27
CA GLN A 177 -15.89 -6.09 -15.61
C GLN A 177 -14.37 -6.03 -15.57
N ARG A 178 -13.71 -6.55 -14.53
CA ARG A 178 -12.24 -6.55 -14.37
C ARG A 178 -11.45 -6.89 -15.65
N PRO A 179 -11.85 -7.86 -16.51
CA PRO A 179 -11.14 -8.15 -17.76
C PRO A 179 -11.11 -6.99 -18.78
N LEU A 180 -12.05 -6.05 -18.70
CA LEU A 180 -12.11 -4.86 -19.57
C LEU A 180 -11.17 -3.74 -19.11
N TYR A 181 -10.60 -3.85 -17.91
CA TYR A 181 -9.69 -2.84 -17.35
C TYR A 181 -8.24 -3.22 -17.62
N PRO A 182 -7.38 -2.27 -18.03
CA PRO A 182 -5.95 -2.49 -18.13
C PRO A 182 -5.37 -3.00 -16.81
N LYS A 183 -4.39 -3.90 -16.88
CA LYS A 183 -3.66 -4.35 -15.68
C LYS A 183 -2.96 -3.14 -15.04
N LEU A 184 -3.38 -2.83 -13.82
CA LEU A 184 -2.78 -1.77 -13.03
C LEU A 184 -1.44 -2.24 -12.45
N ARG A 185 -0.39 -1.45 -12.69
CA ARG A 185 0.95 -1.65 -12.12
C ARG A 185 1.58 -0.27 -11.94
N HIS A 186 1.29 0.37 -10.81
CA HIS A 186 1.70 1.75 -10.57
C HIS A 186 2.39 1.93 -9.21
N THR A 187 3.44 2.73 -9.21
CA THR A 187 3.98 3.38 -8.02
C THR A 187 3.00 4.45 -7.53
N ILE A 188 3.16 4.88 -6.27
CA ILE A 188 2.38 6.02 -5.74
C ILE A 188 2.65 7.29 -6.57
N ALA A 189 3.88 7.50 -7.03
CA ALA A 189 4.21 8.63 -7.91
C ALA A 189 3.41 8.61 -9.21
N GLU A 190 3.30 7.45 -9.87
CA GLU A 190 2.47 7.32 -11.08
C GLU A 190 0.99 7.53 -10.78
N MET A 191 0.47 7.02 -9.67
CA MET A 191 -0.91 7.27 -9.23
C MET A 191 -1.18 8.76 -9.00
N ILE A 192 -0.21 9.50 -8.46
CA ILE A 192 -0.31 10.95 -8.28
C ILE A 192 -0.36 11.67 -9.63
N LEU A 193 0.57 11.35 -10.52
CA LEU A 193 0.75 12.06 -11.79
C LEU A 193 -0.35 11.75 -12.80
N LYS A 194 -0.95 10.57 -12.74
CA LYS A 194 -2.09 10.17 -13.58
C LYS A 194 -3.43 10.74 -13.10
N GLY A 195 -3.49 11.26 -11.87
CA GLY A 195 -4.73 11.76 -11.27
C GLY A 195 -5.66 10.63 -10.81
N PRO A 196 -6.97 10.90 -10.63
CA PRO A 196 -7.91 9.86 -10.22
C PRO A 196 -8.05 8.77 -11.29
N PRO A 197 -8.29 7.50 -10.89
CA PRO A 197 -8.55 6.43 -11.84
C PRO A 197 -9.75 6.79 -12.72
N SER A 198 -9.59 6.60 -14.03
CA SER A 198 -10.63 6.90 -15.00
C SER A 198 -10.59 5.90 -16.16
N MET A 199 -11.74 5.70 -16.79
CA MET A 199 -11.90 4.80 -17.92
C MET A 199 -12.37 5.54 -19.16
N LEU A 200 -11.82 5.12 -20.30
CA LEU A 200 -12.46 5.36 -21.59
C LEU A 200 -13.60 4.35 -21.70
N ARG A 201 -14.85 4.80 -21.53
CA ARG A 201 -16.00 4.01 -21.98
C ARG A 201 -15.99 4.06 -23.51
N GLY A 202 -15.83 2.91 -24.14
CA GLY A 202 -16.09 2.71 -25.57
C GLY A 202 -17.58 2.69 -25.85
#